data_AF-A0ABD5ZCQ5-F1
#
_entry.id   AF-A0ABD5ZCQ5-F1
#
_cell.length_a   1.000
_cell.length_b   1.000
_cell.length_c   1.000
_cell.angle_alpha   90.00
_cell.angle_beta   90.00
_cell.angle_gamma   90.00
#
_symmetry.space_group_name_H-M   'P 1'
#
loop_
_entity.id
_entity.type
_entity.pdbx_description
1 polymer ?
#
loop_
_entity_poly.entity_id
_entity_poly.type
_entity_poly.pdbx_seq_one_letter_code
_entity_poly.pdbx_strand_id
1 'polypeptide(L)' 'MAEFVCEKCREPIREDAVKCPNCSYEPEKTHRRKSKWYIGIGALISLTFVGAIIGLPLMLVGFIHQRKESKVSPAVEVPE' A
#
# COMPACT_ATOMS: atom_id res chain seq x y z
N MET A 1 32.86 -4.88 -33.54
CA MET A 1 31.52 -5.45 -33.31
C MET A 1 31.42 -5.63 -31.80
N ALA A 2 30.41 -5.05 -31.14
CA ALA A 2 30.26 -5.24 -29.70
C ALA A 2 29.75 -6.67 -29.45
N GLU A 3 30.45 -7.44 -28.62
CA GLU A 3 29.95 -8.74 -28.16
C GLU A 3 29.05 -8.51 -26.94
N PHE A 4 27.81 -9.00 -27.02
CA PHE A 4 26.87 -8.96 -25.91
C PHE A 4 27.01 -10.24 -25.09
N VAL A 5 27.19 -10.12 -23.78
CA VAL A 5 27.36 -11.26 -22.87
C VAL A 5 26.27 -11.26 -21.80
N CYS A 6 25.84 -12.45 -21.38
CA CYS A 6 24.88 -12.58 -20.29
C CYS A 6 25.53 -12.23 -18.94
N GLU A 7 24.90 -11.35 -18.17
CA GLU A 7 25.42 -10.89 -16.87
C GLU A 7 25.60 -12.02 -15.83
N LYS A 8 24.81 -13.09 -15.93
CA LYS A 8 24.78 -14.17 -14.94
C LYS A 8 25.74 -15.33 -15.26
N CYS A 9 25.76 -15.79 -16.51
CA CYS A 9 26.59 -16.92 -16.94
C CYS A 9 27.78 -16.53 -17.83
N ARG A 10 27.92 -15.24 -18.19
CA ARG A 10 29.00 -14.69 -19.04
C ARG A 10 29.13 -15.29 -20.44
N GLU A 11 28.12 -16.00 -20.90
CA GLU A 11 28.09 -16.53 -22.26
C GLU A 11 27.65 -15.49 -23.29
N PRO A 12 28.12 -15.62 -24.54
CA PRO A 12 27.73 -14.73 -25.63
C PRO A 12 26.22 -14.89 -25.93
N ILE A 13 25.55 -13.76 -26.06
CA ILE A 13 24.12 -13.68 -26.38
C ILE A 13 23.90 -12.72 -27.54
N ARG A 14 22.75 -12.86 -28.21
CA ARG A 14 22.32 -11.89 -29.21
C ARG A 14 21.88 -10.59 -28.53
N GLU A 15 22.08 -9.46 -29.21
CA GLU A 15 21.67 -8.13 -28.73
C GLU A 15 20.17 -8.04 -28.42
N ASP A 16 19.35 -8.80 -29.16
CA ASP A 16 17.88 -8.83 -29.05
C ASP A 16 17.34 -9.90 -28.08
N ALA A 17 18.22 -10.63 -27.39
CA ALA A 17 17.79 -11.71 -26.51
C ALA A 17 17.18 -11.19 -25.19
N VAL A 18 15.84 -11.22 -25.10
CA VAL A 18 15.09 -10.88 -23.87
C VAL A 18 15.39 -11.85 -22.72
N LYS A 19 15.73 -13.10 -23.05
CA LYS A 19 16.02 -14.17 -22.10
C LYS A 19 17.32 -14.88 -22.49
N CYS A 20 18.20 -15.12 -21.52
CA CYS A 20 19.43 -15.89 -21.78
C CYS A 20 19.08 -17.36 -22.11
N PRO A 21 19.55 -17.91 -23.25
CA PRO A 21 19.23 -19.27 -23.66
C PRO A 21 19.88 -20.34 -22.78
N ASN A 22 21.02 -20.05 -22.14
CA ASN A 22 21.72 -21.04 -21.34
C ASN A 22 21.30 -21.06 -19.87
N CYS A 23 21.20 -19.90 -19.22
CA CYS A 23 20.86 -19.83 -17.79
C CYS A 23 19.42 -19.38 -17.50
N SER A 24 18.60 -19.12 -18.52
CA SER A 24 17.21 -18.66 -18.39
C SER A 24 17.01 -17.36 -17.60
N TYR A 25 18.06 -16.57 -17.38
CA TYR A 25 17.97 -15.26 -16.73
C TYR A 25 17.19 -14.26 -17.60
N GLU A 26 16.27 -13.52 -16.98
CA GLU A 26 15.39 -12.55 -17.63
C GLU A 26 15.22 -11.32 -16.70
N PRO A 27 15.93 -10.20 -16.96
CA PRO A 27 15.95 -9.05 -16.06
C PRO A 27 14.60 -8.32 -15.99
N GLU A 28 13.82 -8.34 -17.07
CA GLU A 28 12.60 -7.53 -17.21
C GLU A 28 11.45 -8.00 -16.30
N LYS A 29 11.31 -9.31 -16.09
CA LYS A 29 10.21 -9.86 -15.27
C LYS A 29 10.33 -9.51 -13.78
N THR A 30 11.54 -9.27 -13.27
CA THR A 30 11.73 -9.01 -11.84
C THR A 30 11.38 -7.58 -11.44
N HIS A 31 11.59 -6.61 -12.34
CA HIS A 31 11.34 -5.19 -12.06
C HIS A 31 9.84 -4.83 -12.05
N ARG A 32 9.07 -5.40 -12.98
CA ARG A 32 7.62 -5.12 -13.10
C ARG A 32 6.80 -5.62 -11.90
N ARG A 33 7.21 -6.73 -11.27
CA ARG A 33 6.48 -7.33 -10.14
C ARG A 33 6.68 -6.56 -8.84
N LYS A 34 7.91 -6.05 -8.60
CA LYS A 34 8.21 -5.23 -7.42
C LYS A 34 7.49 -3.88 -7.47
N SER A 35 7.47 -3.22 -8.63
CA SER A 35 6.85 -1.89 -8.78
C SER A 35 5.35 -1.87 -8.44
N LYS A 36 4.58 -2.87 -8.88
CA LYS A 36 3.14 -2.96 -8.56
C LYS A 36 2.85 -3.13 -7.07
N TRP A 37 3.72 -3.82 -6.33
CA TRP A 37 3.53 -4.06 -4.90
C TRP A 37 3.76 -2.78 -4.07
N TYR A 38 4.80 -2.01 -4.41
CA TYR A 38 5.07 -0.72 -3.76
C TYR A 38 3.96 0.31 -3.99
N ILE A 39 3.38 0.35 -5.20
CA ILE A 39 2.24 1.24 -5.49
C ILE A 39 1.03 0.87 -4.63
N GLY A 40 0.72 -0.42 -4.49
CA GLY A 40 -0.38 -0.89 -3.66
C GLY A 40 -0.21 -0.52 -2.18
N ILE A 41 0.99 -0.74 -1.62
CA ILE A 41 1.30 -0.38 -0.23
C ILE A 41 1.24 1.14 -0.03
N GLY A 42 1.81 1.92 -0.96
CA GLY A 42 1.78 3.37 -0.89
C GLY A 42 0.36 3.93 -0.87
N ALA A 43 -0.53 3.40 -1.70
CA ALA A 43 -1.94 3.80 -1.72
C ALA A 43 -2.65 3.51 -0.38
N LEU A 44 -2.40 2.33 0.22
CA LEU A 44 -3.05 1.89 1.45
C LEU A 44 -2.61 2.74 2.66
N ILE A 45 -1.32 3.04 2.76
CA ILE A 45 -0.78 3.93 3.80
C ILE A 45 -1.37 5.34 3.67
N SER A 46 -1.45 5.86 2.44
CA SER A 46 -1.99 7.20 2.16
C SER A 46 -3.46 7.33 2.59
N LEU A 47 -4.29 6.34 2.23
CA LEU A 47 -5.70 6.27 2.64
C LEU A 47 -5.87 6.21 4.16
N THR A 48 -5.02 5.44 4.83
CA THR A 48 -5.07 5.29 6.29
C THR A 48 -4.67 6.60 6.99
N PHE A 49 -3.65 7.30 6.50
CA PHE A 49 -3.23 8.60 7.06
C PHE A 49 -4.30 9.67 6.89
N VAL A 50 -4.90 9.80 5.70
CA VAL A 50 -5.98 10.77 5.46
C VAL A 50 -7.20 10.45 6.32
N GLY A 51 -7.59 9.18 6.40
CA GLY A 51 -8.69 8.72 7.24
C GLY A 51 -8.44 8.95 8.73
N ALA A 52 -7.21 8.73 9.21
CA ALA A 52 -6.84 8.95 10.61
C ALA A 52 -6.81 10.45 10.98
N ILE A 53 -6.29 11.32 10.11
CA ILE A 53 -6.23 12.76 10.39
C ILE A 53 -7.63 13.36 10.59
N ILE A 54 -8.64 12.89 9.83
CA ILE A 54 -10.01 13.41 9.92
C ILE A 54 -10.84 12.58 10.93
N GLY A 55 -10.72 11.26 10.88
CA GLY A 55 -11.52 10.33 11.67
C GLY A 55 -11.17 10.36 13.16
N LEU A 56 -9.89 10.45 13.51
CA LEU A 56 -9.46 10.44 14.92
C LEU A 56 -10.01 11.64 15.71
N PRO A 57 -9.92 12.91 15.25
CA PRO A 57 -10.49 14.04 15.98
C PRO A 57 -12.02 13.97 16.06
N LEU A 58 -12.72 13.56 14.99
CA LEU A 58 -14.18 13.38 15.03
C LEU A 58 -14.61 12.29 16.02
N MET A 59 -13.91 11.16 16.02
CA MET A 59 -14.18 10.06 16.96
C MET A 59 -13.91 10.48 18.40
N LEU A 60 -12.85 11.27 18.64
CA LEU A 60 -12.52 11.81 19.95
C LEU A 60 -13.60 12.77 20.45
N VAL A 61 -14.05 13.70 19.61
CA VAL A 61 -15.15 14.64 19.93
C VAL A 61 -16.45 13.88 20.22
N GLY A 62 -16.80 12.90 19.38
CA GLY A 62 -17.96 12.04 19.59
C GLY A 62 -17.90 11.28 20.93
N PHE A 63 -16.73 10.73 21.27
CA PHE A 63 -16.54 9.99 22.53
C PHE A 63 -16.67 10.91 23.76
N ILE A 64 -16.18 12.15 23.69
CA ILE A 64 -16.34 13.15 24.75
C ILE A 64 -17.81 13.55 24.90
N HIS A 65 -18.54 13.74 23.78
CA HIS A 65 -19.96 14.10 23.80
C HIS A 65 -20.81 12.98 24.38
N GLN A 66 -20.57 11.73 23.97
CA GLN A 66 -21.28 10.57 24.48
C GLN A 66 -21.10 10.39 26.00
N ARG A 67 -19.90 10.66 26.53
CA ARG A 67 -19.65 10.64 27.99
C ARG A 67 -20.41 11.73 28.75
N LYS A 68 -20.70 12.87 28.11
CA LYS A 68 -21.52 13.94 28.73
C LYS A 68 -23.00 13.58 28.71
N GLU A 69 -23.50 13.01 27.62
CA GLU A 69 -24.91 12.62 27.50
C GLU A 69 -25.25 11.39 28.35
N SER A 70 -24.30 10.48 28.57
CA SER A 70 -24.49 9.35 29.49
C SER A 70 -24.66 9.76 30.97
N LYS A 71 -24.49 11.05 31.31
CA LYS A 71 -24.79 11.61 32.64
C LYS A 71 -26.11 12.37 32.72
N VAL A 72 -26.83 12.55 31.62
CA VAL A 72 -28.18 13.14 31.63
C VAL A 72 -29.17 12.00 31.86
N SER A 73 -29.66 11.89 33.09
CA SER A 73 -30.63 10.90 33.54
C SER A 73 -31.86 10.83 32.63
N PRO A 74 -32.40 9.63 32.34
CA PRO A 74 -33.71 9.46 31.72
C PRO A 74 -34.82 9.74 32.76
N ALA A 75 -34.91 10.98 33.24
CA ALA A 75 -36.08 11.44 33.97
C ALA A 75 -36.98 12.18 32.97
N VAL A 76 -37.91 11.44 32.38
CA VAL A 76 -39.04 12.00 31.63
C VAL A 76 -40.11 12.33 32.66
N GLU A 77 -40.43 13.62 32.82
CA GLU A 77 -41.62 14.04 33.57
C GLU A 77 -42.86 13.43 32.89
N VAL A 78 -43.62 12.63 33.62
CA VAL A 78 -44.94 12.14 33.19
C VAL A 78 -45.93 13.27 33.51
N PRO A 79 -46.55 13.93 32.51
CA PRO A 79 -47.60 14.89 32.78
C PRO A 79 -48.82 14.17 33.35
N GLU A 80 -49.32 14.66 34.49
CA GLU A 80 -50.57 14.24 35.15
C GLU A 80 -51.83 14.58 34.32
#